data_AF-A0A924S402-F1
#
_entry.id   AF-A0A924S402-F1
#
_cell.length_a   1.000
_cell.length_b   1.000
_cell.length_c   1.000
_cell.angle_alpha   90.00
_cell.angle_beta   90.00
_cell.angle_gamma   90.00
#
_symmetry.space_group_name_H-M   'P 1'
#
loop_
_entity.id
_entity.type
_entity.pdbx_description
1 polymer ?
#
loop_
_entity_poly.entity_id
_entity_poly.type
_entity_poly.pdbx_seq_one_letter_code
_entity_poly.pdbx_strand_id
1 'polypeptide(L)'
;MRARRRAQRGGAAAPAAPGDPVTQPAKIALRGDLLDFTAGPAWGEVDPAGVRWRPDHWLLVDGGRIVDAQPGHQPPGDDWARHEYPGRLILPGFIDTHVHSPQLDVIASYGTELLDWLDTHTFPAETRYADDAVATPGAARFLDALLAHGTTSAVVFPTVHKLSVDRLFEAATARGMRIIAGKILMDRHAPPALCDDVEQAERECTELIERWHGHDRLAYAVTVRFAPTSTPEQLAMAGRLCTRHPGVYMQTHLAENRAEVEWVRTLFPEARSYLDVYARNHLLDERSVFAHGIWL
;
A
#
# COMPACT_ATOMS: atom_id res chain seq x y z
N MET A 1 11.32 62.87 -6.40
CA MET A 1 10.31 61.99 -5.74
C MET A 1 9.71 61.03 -6.77
N ARG A 2 10.33 59.86 -7.01
CA ARG A 2 9.68 58.71 -7.67
C ARG A 2 10.33 57.43 -7.13
N ALA A 3 9.61 56.75 -6.24
CA ALA A 3 10.04 55.53 -5.58
C ALA A 3 9.85 54.32 -6.52
N ARG A 4 10.91 53.52 -6.67
CA ARG A 4 10.85 52.19 -7.31
C ARG A 4 10.33 51.18 -6.28
N ARG A 5 9.16 50.58 -6.54
CA ARG A 5 8.70 49.38 -5.83
C ARG A 5 9.42 48.15 -6.39
N ARG A 6 10.19 47.46 -5.54
CA ARG A 6 10.73 46.13 -5.82
C ARG A 6 9.80 45.13 -5.13
N ALA A 7 9.12 44.29 -5.89
CA ALA A 7 8.32 43.20 -5.37
C ALA A 7 9.25 42.11 -4.81
N GLN A 8 9.13 41.81 -3.52
CA GLN A 8 9.71 40.61 -2.92
C GLN A 8 8.87 39.41 -3.35
N ARG A 9 9.51 38.47 -4.07
CA ARG A 9 8.96 37.14 -4.31
C ARG A 9 9.01 36.38 -2.98
N GLY A 10 7.84 35.93 -2.51
CA GLY A 10 7.74 35.00 -1.39
C GLY A 10 8.42 33.69 -1.75
N GLY A 11 9.41 33.29 -0.96
CA GLY A 11 10.02 31.98 -1.04
C GLY A 11 8.99 30.93 -0.62
N ALA A 12 8.88 29.85 -1.40
CA ALA A 12 8.13 28.67 -1.03
C ALA A 12 8.70 28.13 0.29
N ALA A 13 7.84 27.94 1.28
CA ALA A 13 8.20 27.32 2.54
C ALA A 13 8.62 25.86 2.28
N ALA A 14 9.76 25.46 2.86
CA ALA A 14 10.18 24.07 2.86
C ALA A 14 9.10 23.19 3.54
N PRO A 15 8.88 21.95 3.08
CA PRO A 15 7.91 21.05 3.70
C PRO A 15 8.33 20.77 5.15
N ALA A 16 7.37 20.82 6.07
CA ALA A 16 7.56 20.47 7.46
C ALA A 16 8.06 19.02 7.57
N ALA A 17 9.07 18.81 8.42
CA ALA A 17 9.54 17.48 8.77
C ALA A 17 8.37 16.64 9.34
N PRO A 18 8.32 15.32 9.06
CA PRO A 18 7.30 14.45 9.65
C PRO A 18 7.37 14.54 11.18
N GLY A 19 6.18 14.56 11.80
CA GLY A 19 5.97 14.86 13.22
C GLY A 19 6.69 13.92 14.18
N ASP A 20 6.69 14.30 15.45
CA ASP A 20 7.38 13.59 16.53
C ASP A 20 7.14 12.07 16.49
N PRO A 21 8.17 11.25 16.76
CA PRO A 21 8.05 9.80 16.72
C PRO A 21 6.91 9.35 17.65
N VAL A 22 6.07 8.44 17.15
CA VAL A 22 5.10 7.71 17.97
C VAL A 22 5.85 7.22 19.21
N THR A 23 5.49 7.71 20.40
CA THR A 23 6.06 7.24 21.67
C THR A 23 5.79 5.75 21.75
N GLN A 24 6.79 4.93 21.43
CA GLN A 24 6.66 3.48 21.48
C GLN A 24 6.34 3.11 22.93
N PRO A 25 5.29 2.31 23.16
CA PRO A 25 4.86 2.04 24.52
C PRO A 25 5.95 1.27 25.27
N ALA A 26 5.97 1.51 26.58
CA ALA A 26 6.69 0.74 27.58
C ALA A 26 6.51 -0.78 27.39
N LYS A 27 7.40 -1.59 27.98
CA LYS A 27 7.30 -3.05 28.04
C LYS A 27 5.85 -3.53 28.24
N ILE A 28 5.26 -4.17 27.23
CA ILE A 28 3.89 -4.71 27.23
C ILE A 28 3.93 -6.23 27.32
N ALA A 29 3.08 -6.81 28.16
CA ALA A 29 2.85 -8.24 28.22
C ALA A 29 1.38 -8.56 27.94
N LEU A 30 1.12 -9.33 26.88
CA LEU A 30 -0.24 -9.75 26.49
C LEU A 30 -0.45 -11.21 26.88
N ARG A 31 -1.46 -11.52 27.69
CA ARG A 31 -1.82 -12.91 28.03
C ARG A 31 -3.01 -13.39 27.22
N GLY A 32 -2.92 -14.57 26.63
CA GLY A 32 -4.02 -15.22 25.94
C GLY A 32 -3.56 -16.52 25.29
N ASP A 33 -4.42 -17.11 24.45
CA ASP A 33 -4.02 -18.24 23.64
C ASP A 33 -3.33 -17.72 22.37
N LEU A 34 -2.06 -18.10 22.16
CA LEU A 34 -1.32 -17.67 20.97
C LEU A 34 -1.54 -18.66 19.84
N LEU A 35 -1.84 -18.16 18.64
CA LEU A 35 -1.90 -18.96 17.42
C LEU A 35 -1.04 -18.29 16.34
N ASP A 36 -0.02 -19.00 15.85
CA ASP A 36 0.87 -18.50 14.79
C ASP A 36 1.29 -19.61 13.82
N PHE A 37 2.01 -19.21 12.77
CA PHE A 37 2.43 -20.10 11.68
C PHE A 37 3.96 -20.04 11.53
N THR A 38 4.61 -21.19 11.44
CA THR A 38 6.07 -21.34 11.34
C THR A 38 6.54 -21.85 9.98
N ALA A 39 5.60 -22.29 9.13
CA ALA A 39 5.85 -22.72 7.77
C ALA A 39 4.60 -22.49 6.91
N GLY A 40 4.78 -22.40 5.58
CA GLY A 40 3.67 -22.39 4.64
C GLY A 40 3.01 -23.77 4.53
N PRO A 41 1.68 -23.84 4.33
CA PRO A 41 1.00 -25.12 4.13
C PRO A 41 1.34 -25.71 2.76
N ALA A 42 1.42 -27.03 2.66
CA ALA A 42 1.42 -27.70 1.37
C ALA A 42 0.02 -27.64 0.73
N TRP A 43 -0.02 -27.69 -0.60
CA TRP A 43 -1.30 -27.66 -1.32
C TRP A 43 -2.15 -28.89 -0.96
N GLY A 44 -3.38 -28.65 -0.49
CA GLY A 44 -4.31 -29.70 -0.06
C GLY A 44 -4.06 -30.26 1.35
N GLU A 45 -3.11 -29.71 2.10
CA GLU A 45 -2.84 -30.13 3.48
C GLU A 45 -3.94 -29.64 4.43
N VAL A 46 -4.42 -30.56 5.28
CA VAL A 46 -5.37 -30.27 6.36
C VAL A 46 -4.62 -30.53 7.66
N ASP A 47 -4.51 -29.51 8.51
CA ASP A 47 -3.67 -29.47 9.72
C ASP A 47 -2.15 -29.43 9.46
N PRO A 48 -1.64 -28.33 8.85
CA PRO A 48 -0.22 -28.22 8.55
C PRO A 48 0.62 -28.19 9.82
N ALA A 49 1.75 -28.92 9.82
CA ALA A 49 2.71 -28.91 10.94
C ALA A 49 3.24 -27.51 11.28
N GLY A 50 3.12 -26.56 10.35
CA GLY A 50 3.45 -25.16 10.55
C GLY A 50 2.51 -24.41 11.49
N VAL A 51 1.30 -24.90 11.76
CA VAL A 51 0.33 -24.28 12.69
C VAL A 51 0.77 -24.55 14.12
N ARG A 52 0.92 -23.49 14.91
CA ARG A 52 1.40 -23.58 16.29
C ARG A 52 0.45 -22.87 17.23
N TRP A 53 -0.28 -23.66 18.02
CA TRP A 53 -1.17 -23.18 19.08
C TRP A 53 -0.52 -23.35 20.46
N ARG A 54 -0.51 -22.28 21.24
CA ARG A 54 0.05 -22.23 22.61
C ARG A 54 -1.01 -21.64 23.55
N PRO A 55 -1.75 -22.48 24.29
CA PRO A 55 -2.78 -21.99 25.22
C PRO A 55 -2.14 -21.33 26.44
N ASP A 56 -2.82 -20.33 27.01
CA ASP A 56 -2.39 -19.59 28.22
C ASP A 56 -0.90 -19.19 28.19
N HIS A 57 -0.54 -18.23 27.33
CA HIS A 57 0.83 -17.71 27.22
C HIS A 57 0.87 -16.19 27.33
N TRP A 58 1.98 -15.67 27.83
CA TRP A 58 2.38 -14.27 27.76
C TRP A 58 3.18 -14.04 26.48
N LEU A 59 2.79 -13.04 25.69
CA LEU A 59 3.57 -12.46 24.60
C LEU A 59 4.20 -11.16 25.08
N LEU A 60 5.52 -11.11 25.15
CA LEU A 60 6.27 -9.97 25.66
C LEU A 60 6.74 -9.09 24.51
N VAL A 61 6.38 -7.80 24.56
CA VAL A 61 6.71 -6.79 23.55
C VAL A 61 7.47 -5.63 24.19
N ASP A 62 8.70 -5.39 23.72
CA ASP A 62 9.55 -4.28 24.15
C ASP A 62 10.02 -3.50 22.91
N GLY A 63 9.93 -2.17 22.95
CA GLY A 63 10.27 -1.32 21.80
C GLY A 63 9.52 -1.71 20.51
N GLY A 64 8.26 -2.11 20.63
CA GLY A 64 7.44 -2.56 19.48
C GLY A 64 7.90 -3.87 18.83
N ARG A 65 8.78 -4.65 19.47
CA ARG A 65 9.25 -5.97 19.01
C ARG A 65 8.89 -7.04 20.02
N ILE A 66 8.51 -8.21 19.51
CA ILE A 66 8.34 -9.40 20.35
C ILE A 66 9.72 -9.82 20.84
N VAL A 67 9.90 -9.92 22.16
CA VAL A 67 11.16 -10.34 22.78
C VAL A 67 11.08 -11.73 23.39
N ASP A 68 9.89 -12.19 23.77
CA ASP A 68 9.70 -13.53 24.31
C ASP A 68 8.24 -13.99 24.24
N ALA A 69 8.01 -15.30 24.39
CA ALA A 69 6.71 -15.90 24.63
C ALA A 69 6.83 -16.94 25.76
N GLN A 70 6.16 -16.69 26.88
CA GLN A 70 6.31 -17.47 28.11
C GLN A 70 5.00 -18.18 28.49
N PRO A 71 5.04 -19.37 29.09
CA PRO A 71 3.83 -20.01 29.63
C PRO A 71 3.14 -19.13 30.68
N GLY A 72 1.81 -19.16 30.76
CA GLY A 72 1.01 -18.29 31.62
C GLY A 72 1.32 -18.42 33.12
N HIS A 73 1.82 -19.58 33.55
CA HIS A 73 2.28 -19.85 34.92
C HIS A 73 3.64 -19.20 35.24
N GLN A 74 4.30 -18.56 34.28
CA GLN A 74 5.54 -17.80 34.42
C GLN A 74 5.26 -16.34 34.04
N PRO A 75 4.62 -15.54 34.91
CA PRO A 75 4.32 -14.16 34.59
C PRO A 75 5.61 -13.34 34.48
N PRO A 76 5.65 -12.34 33.58
CA PRO A 76 6.78 -11.43 33.47
C PRO A 76 6.90 -10.54 34.72
N GLY A 77 8.03 -9.86 34.88
CA GLY A 77 8.30 -8.96 36.02
C GLY A 77 7.26 -7.84 36.17
N ASP A 78 7.27 -7.18 37.33
CA ASP A 78 6.33 -6.08 37.64
C ASP A 78 6.59 -4.80 36.83
N ASP A 79 7.71 -4.75 36.09
CA ASP A 79 8.05 -3.66 35.16
C ASP A 79 7.30 -3.75 33.82
N TRP A 80 6.52 -4.82 33.60
CA TRP A 80 5.70 -5.01 32.40
C TRP A 80 4.27 -4.53 32.60
N ALA A 81 3.74 -3.75 31.66
CA ALA A 81 2.32 -3.46 31.57
C ALA A 81 1.57 -4.72 31.11
N ARG A 82 0.86 -5.38 32.03
CA ARG A 82 0.16 -6.64 31.78
C ARG A 82 -1.26 -6.40 31.28
N HIS A 83 -1.63 -7.06 30.18
CA HIS A 83 -2.97 -7.06 29.61
C HIS A 83 -3.42 -8.51 29.39
N GLU A 84 -4.58 -8.87 29.93
CA GLU A 84 -5.09 -10.25 29.86
C GLU A 84 -6.34 -10.37 28.99
N TYR A 85 -6.35 -11.35 28.10
CA TYR A 85 -7.41 -11.63 27.14
C TYR A 85 -7.91 -13.08 27.27
N PRO A 86 -8.51 -13.46 28.41
CA PRO A 86 -8.97 -14.83 28.64
C PRO A 86 -10.03 -15.24 27.59
N GLY A 87 -9.89 -16.46 27.07
CA GLY A 87 -10.80 -17.00 26.05
C GLY A 87 -10.69 -16.32 24.68
N ARG A 88 -9.63 -15.54 24.43
CA ARG A 88 -9.33 -14.95 23.12
C ARG A 88 -8.08 -15.59 22.51
N LEU A 89 -8.06 -15.63 21.19
CA LEU A 89 -6.86 -15.93 20.42
C LEU A 89 -6.10 -14.63 20.12
N ILE A 90 -4.79 -14.64 20.33
CA ILE A 90 -3.86 -13.61 19.89
C ILE A 90 -3.14 -14.16 18.64
N LEU A 91 -3.28 -13.44 17.54
CA LEU A 91 -2.79 -13.81 16.21
C LEU A 91 -1.80 -12.75 15.69
N PRO A 92 -0.88 -13.10 14.78
CA PRO A 92 -0.25 -12.12 13.92
C PRO A 92 -1.32 -11.28 13.20
N GLY A 93 -1.09 -9.97 13.08
CA GLY A 93 -1.99 -9.11 12.34
C GLY A 93 -2.08 -9.51 10.86
N PHE A 94 -3.25 -9.37 10.25
CA PHE A 94 -3.46 -9.77 8.87
C PHE A 94 -2.67 -8.87 7.91
N ILE A 95 -2.31 -9.46 6.77
CA ILE A 95 -1.58 -8.81 5.68
C ILE A 95 -2.51 -8.78 4.46
N ASP A 96 -2.88 -7.57 4.04
CA ASP A 96 -3.66 -7.36 2.83
C ASP A 96 -2.72 -7.04 1.65
N THR A 97 -2.60 -7.95 0.70
CA THR A 97 -1.63 -7.82 -0.40
C THR A 97 -2.15 -7.00 -1.58
N HIS A 98 -3.41 -6.55 -1.56
CA HIS A 98 -3.95 -5.70 -2.62
C HIS A 98 -5.25 -5.02 -2.19
N VAL A 99 -5.21 -3.69 -2.04
CA VAL A 99 -6.40 -2.90 -1.69
C VAL A 99 -6.31 -1.47 -2.23
N HIS A 100 -7.44 -0.87 -2.60
CA HIS A 100 -7.52 0.51 -3.08
C HIS A 100 -8.10 1.43 -1.99
N SER A 101 -7.28 2.34 -1.46
CA SER A 101 -7.73 3.28 -0.41
C SER A 101 -8.82 4.27 -0.84
N PRO A 102 -8.87 4.80 -2.08
CA PRO A 102 -9.85 5.81 -2.45
C PRO A 102 -11.24 5.25 -2.77
N GLN A 103 -11.42 3.92 -2.73
CA GLN A 103 -12.60 3.23 -3.23
C GLN A 103 -13.59 2.77 -2.13
N LEU A 104 -13.38 3.18 -0.86
CA LEU A 104 -14.23 2.76 0.25
C LEU A 104 -15.72 3.05 0.04
N ASP A 105 -16.07 4.16 -0.60
CA ASP A 105 -17.47 4.57 -0.80
C ASP A 105 -18.11 3.98 -2.06
N VAL A 106 -17.37 3.21 -2.84
CA VAL A 106 -17.85 2.49 -4.03
C VAL A 106 -17.78 0.97 -3.87
N ILE A 107 -17.47 0.49 -2.65
CA ILE A 107 -17.55 -0.94 -2.33
C ILE A 107 -18.98 -1.43 -2.57
N ALA A 108 -19.10 -2.57 -3.26
CA ALA A 108 -20.37 -3.20 -3.63
C ALA A 108 -21.29 -2.35 -4.53
N SER A 109 -20.75 -1.35 -5.23
CA SER A 109 -21.46 -0.70 -6.33
C SER A 109 -21.81 -1.70 -7.44
N TYR A 110 -22.98 -1.53 -8.04
CA TYR A 110 -23.41 -2.35 -9.18
C TYR A 110 -22.57 -2.04 -10.41
N GLY A 111 -22.00 -3.07 -11.05
CA GLY A 111 -21.32 -2.97 -12.33
C GLY A 111 -21.61 -4.22 -13.16
N THR A 112 -21.64 -4.07 -14.49
CA THR A 112 -21.85 -5.21 -15.40
C THR A 112 -20.56 -6.00 -15.60
N GLU A 113 -19.46 -5.31 -15.92
CA GLU A 113 -18.11 -5.85 -16.07
C GLU A 113 -17.05 -4.84 -15.55
N LEU A 114 -15.78 -5.26 -15.44
CA LEU A 114 -14.68 -4.47 -14.85
C LEU A 114 -14.56 -3.05 -15.45
N LEU A 115 -14.55 -2.92 -16.78
CA LEU A 115 -14.33 -1.62 -17.44
C LEU A 115 -15.50 -0.65 -17.19
N ASP A 116 -16.73 -1.15 -17.25
CA ASP A 116 -17.94 -0.39 -16.92
C ASP A 116 -17.94 0.08 -15.46
N TRP A 117 -17.50 -0.79 -14.55
CA TRP A 117 -17.36 -0.44 -13.14
C TRP A 117 -16.30 0.65 -12.90
N LEU A 118 -15.16 0.58 -13.61
CA LEU A 118 -14.10 1.59 -13.53
C LEU A 118 -14.61 2.98 -13.91
N ASP A 119 -15.28 3.08 -15.06
CA ASP A 119 -15.79 4.34 -15.59
C ASP A 119 -16.94 4.91 -14.75
N THR A 120 -17.83 4.04 -14.27
CA THR A 120 -19.05 4.47 -13.58
C THR A 120 -18.81 4.88 -12.13
N HIS A 121 -17.92 4.17 -11.41
CA HIS A 121 -17.77 4.33 -9.96
C HIS A 121 -16.36 4.71 -9.54
N THR A 122 -15.37 3.97 -10.03
CA THR A 122 -14.00 4.07 -9.53
C THR A 122 -13.33 5.38 -9.89
N PHE A 123 -13.32 5.76 -11.17
CA PHE A 123 -12.68 7.00 -11.60
C PHE A 123 -13.31 8.27 -10.99
N PRO A 124 -14.65 8.39 -10.89
CA PRO A 124 -15.27 9.49 -10.16
C PRO A 124 -14.84 9.54 -8.67
N ALA A 125 -14.78 8.39 -8.00
CA ALA A 125 -14.38 8.33 -6.61
C ALA A 125 -12.92 8.79 -6.40
N GLU A 126 -12.01 8.30 -7.25
CA GLU A 126 -10.58 8.61 -7.21
C GLU A 126 -10.27 10.07 -7.57
N THR A 127 -11.00 10.67 -8.51
CA THR A 127 -10.80 12.07 -8.93
C THR A 127 -10.92 13.05 -7.75
N ARG A 128 -11.80 12.76 -6.78
CA ARG A 128 -12.01 13.63 -5.60
C ARG A 128 -10.78 13.71 -4.69
N TYR A 129 -9.87 12.74 -4.73
CA TYR A 129 -8.66 12.72 -3.90
C TYR A 129 -7.56 13.69 -4.39
N ALA A 130 -7.82 14.47 -5.44
CA ALA A 130 -7.05 15.66 -5.76
C ALA A 130 -7.19 16.76 -4.68
N ASP A 131 -8.29 16.75 -3.92
CA ASP A 131 -8.57 17.69 -2.84
C ASP A 131 -8.08 17.15 -1.49
N ASP A 132 -7.27 17.94 -0.78
CA ASP A 132 -6.74 17.61 0.55
C ASP A 132 -7.84 17.39 1.58
N ALA A 133 -8.96 18.12 1.44
CA ALA A 133 -10.13 17.99 2.31
C ALA A 133 -10.83 16.62 2.15
N VAL A 134 -10.56 15.91 1.06
CA VAL A 134 -11.03 14.53 0.82
C VAL A 134 -9.93 13.53 1.15
N ALA A 135 -8.70 13.77 0.66
CA ALA A 135 -7.59 12.84 0.79
C ALA A 135 -7.19 12.59 2.24
N THR A 136 -7.14 13.64 3.07
CA THR A 136 -6.77 13.53 4.49
C THR A 136 -7.73 12.66 5.30
N PRO A 137 -9.05 12.97 5.38
CA PRO A 137 -9.98 12.11 6.11
C PRO A 137 -10.18 10.74 5.43
N GLY A 138 -10.05 10.66 4.10
CA GLY A 138 -10.11 9.40 3.37
C GLY A 138 -9.01 8.42 3.77
N ALA A 139 -7.75 8.89 3.82
CA ALA A 139 -6.60 8.10 4.27
C ALA A 139 -6.77 7.63 5.72
N ALA A 140 -7.19 8.52 6.63
CA ALA A 140 -7.43 8.17 8.03
C ALA A 140 -8.52 7.09 8.17
N ARG A 141 -9.68 7.31 7.52
CA ARG A 141 -10.80 6.36 7.53
C ARG A 141 -10.40 4.99 6.99
N PHE A 142 -9.61 4.96 5.92
CA PHE A 142 -9.10 3.72 5.32
C PHE A 142 -8.22 2.93 6.30
N LEU A 143 -7.23 3.57 6.89
CA LEU A 143 -6.32 2.88 7.83
C LEU A 143 -7.05 2.44 9.11
N ASP A 144 -8.00 3.23 9.60
CA ASP A 144 -8.84 2.85 10.74
C ASP A 144 -9.71 1.64 10.41
N ALA A 145 -10.25 1.57 9.18
CA ALA A 145 -11.01 0.40 8.73
C ALA A 145 -10.15 -0.86 8.64
N LEU A 146 -8.90 -0.77 8.16
CA LEU A 146 -7.96 -1.90 8.17
C LEU A 146 -7.73 -2.42 9.60
N LEU A 147 -7.39 -1.52 10.53
CA LEU A 147 -7.11 -1.88 11.91
C LEU A 147 -8.35 -2.47 12.62
N ALA A 148 -9.53 -1.92 12.36
CA ALA A 148 -10.79 -2.43 12.91
C ALA A 148 -11.11 -3.87 12.47
N HIS A 149 -10.52 -4.33 11.36
CA HIS A 149 -10.68 -5.69 10.82
C HIS A 149 -9.42 -6.56 11.00
N GLY A 150 -8.44 -6.11 11.79
CA GLY A 150 -7.24 -6.88 12.11
C GLY A 150 -6.12 -6.81 11.06
N THR A 151 -6.29 -6.06 9.98
CA THR A 151 -5.22 -5.81 8.99
C THR A 151 -4.24 -4.79 9.54
N THR A 152 -2.99 -5.20 9.69
CA THR A 152 -1.91 -4.36 10.26
C THR A 152 -0.86 -3.97 9.24
N SER A 153 -0.81 -4.68 8.11
CA SER A 153 0.06 -4.38 6.98
C SER A 153 -0.72 -4.48 5.68
N ALA A 154 -0.48 -3.56 4.74
CA ALA A 154 -1.17 -3.59 3.45
C ALA A 154 -0.30 -3.09 2.29
N VAL A 155 -0.59 -3.61 1.10
CA VAL A 155 -0.11 -3.14 -0.21
C VAL A 155 -1.26 -2.38 -0.86
N VAL A 156 -1.11 -1.05 -0.92
CA VAL A 156 -2.22 -0.12 -1.12
C VAL A 156 -2.05 0.64 -2.43
N PHE A 157 -3.13 0.73 -3.20
CA PHE A 157 -3.33 1.64 -4.33
C PHE A 157 -4.02 2.92 -3.83
N PRO A 158 -3.32 4.08 -3.82
CA PRO A 158 -3.90 5.39 -3.56
C PRO A 158 -4.56 5.92 -4.85
N THR A 159 -4.23 7.12 -5.31
CA THR A 159 -4.65 7.63 -6.64
C THR A 159 -3.45 8.08 -7.47
N VAL A 160 -3.72 8.62 -8.66
CA VAL A 160 -2.71 9.30 -9.49
C VAL A 160 -2.17 10.57 -8.84
N HIS A 161 -2.90 11.17 -7.90
CA HIS A 161 -2.48 12.42 -7.27
C HIS A 161 -1.42 12.16 -6.21
N LYS A 162 -0.25 12.78 -6.33
CA LYS A 162 0.83 12.75 -5.33
C LYS A 162 0.32 13.00 -3.90
N LEU A 163 -0.59 13.97 -3.75
CA LEU A 163 -1.21 14.34 -2.47
C LEU A 163 -1.85 13.14 -1.75
N SER A 164 -2.56 12.27 -2.47
CA SER A 164 -3.21 11.10 -1.87
C SER A 164 -2.21 10.13 -1.21
N VAL A 165 -1.01 10.03 -1.78
CA VAL A 165 0.07 9.18 -1.27
C VAL A 165 0.70 9.81 -0.03
N ASP A 166 0.97 11.12 -0.07
CA ASP A 166 1.49 11.86 1.10
C ASP A 166 0.53 11.72 2.30
N ARG A 167 -0.77 11.94 2.09
CA ARG A 167 -1.78 11.81 3.16
C ARG A 167 -1.90 10.38 3.70
N LEU A 168 -1.80 9.37 2.84
CA LEU A 168 -1.79 7.96 3.27
C LEU A 168 -0.56 7.65 4.14
N PHE A 169 0.63 8.04 3.71
CA PHE A 169 1.86 7.76 4.46
C PHE A 169 1.96 8.56 5.76
N GLU A 170 1.53 9.81 5.79
CA GLU A 170 1.43 10.60 7.04
C GLU A 170 0.49 9.91 8.04
N ALA A 171 -0.70 9.48 7.59
CA ALA A 171 -1.66 8.78 8.42
C ALA A 171 -1.16 7.40 8.90
N ALA A 172 -0.39 6.68 8.08
CA ALA A 172 0.22 5.40 8.42
C ALA A 172 1.35 5.56 9.44
N THR A 173 2.17 6.60 9.28
CA THR A 173 3.25 6.96 10.21
C THR A 173 2.68 7.25 11.60
N ALA A 174 1.63 8.05 11.68
CA ALA A 174 0.95 8.38 12.94
C ALA A 174 0.39 7.14 13.68
N ARG A 175 0.14 6.04 12.95
CA ARG A 175 -0.35 4.75 13.49
C ARG A 175 0.76 3.72 13.67
N GLY A 176 2.00 4.02 13.29
CA GLY A 176 3.11 3.07 13.27
C GLY A 176 2.87 1.84 12.38
N MET A 177 2.04 1.96 11.34
CA MET A 177 1.65 0.85 10.46
C MET A 177 2.75 0.50 9.45
N ARG A 178 2.75 -0.75 8.98
CA ARG A 178 3.58 -1.20 7.86
C ARG A 178 2.77 -1.09 6.57
N ILE A 179 2.96 -0.01 5.81
CA ILE A 179 2.23 0.22 4.56
C ILE A 179 3.21 0.26 3.38
N ILE A 180 2.84 -0.45 2.33
CA ILE A 180 3.47 -0.37 1.00
C ILE A 180 2.48 0.36 0.09
N ALA A 181 2.89 1.46 -0.52
CA ALA A 181 2.01 2.21 -1.41
C ALA A 181 2.82 3.04 -2.41
N GLY A 182 2.16 3.53 -3.46
CA GLY A 182 2.76 4.53 -4.33
C GLY A 182 1.78 5.10 -5.32
N LYS A 183 2.10 6.27 -5.85
CA LYS A 183 1.27 7.03 -6.79
C LYS A 183 0.91 6.14 -7.98
N ILE A 184 -0.38 6.07 -8.31
CA ILE A 184 -0.83 5.34 -9.50
C ILE A 184 -0.29 6.04 -10.76
N LEU A 185 0.21 5.26 -11.71
CA LEU A 185 0.60 5.68 -13.05
C LEU A 185 -0.49 5.29 -14.05
N MET A 186 -1.01 6.29 -14.78
CA MET A 186 -1.96 6.11 -15.88
C MET A 186 -2.00 7.38 -16.73
N ASP A 187 -1.58 7.30 -18.00
CA ASP A 187 -1.51 8.44 -18.94
C ASP A 187 -2.42 8.29 -20.16
N ARG A 188 -3.17 7.18 -20.26
CA ARG A 188 -4.15 6.96 -21.33
C ARG A 188 -5.34 6.14 -20.85
N HIS A 189 -6.40 6.14 -21.67
CA HIS A 189 -7.61 5.32 -21.46
C HIS A 189 -8.23 5.48 -20.06
N ALA A 190 -8.13 6.68 -19.50
CA ALA A 190 -8.76 7.12 -18.27
C ALA A 190 -9.29 8.56 -18.48
N PRO A 191 -10.17 9.06 -17.60
CA PRO A 191 -10.61 10.46 -17.66
C PRO A 191 -9.43 11.44 -17.58
N PRO A 192 -9.48 12.60 -18.27
CA PRO A 192 -8.35 13.54 -18.29
C PRO A 192 -7.87 14.03 -16.91
N ALA A 193 -8.77 14.11 -15.93
CA ALA A 193 -8.43 14.49 -14.55
C ALA A 193 -7.60 13.43 -13.81
N LEU A 194 -7.58 12.21 -14.33
CA LEU A 194 -6.84 11.08 -13.80
C LEU A 194 -5.65 10.67 -14.66
N CYS A 195 -5.49 11.26 -15.85
CA CYS A 195 -4.31 11.03 -16.68
C CYS A 195 -3.15 11.91 -16.21
N ASP A 196 -2.02 11.30 -15.88
CA ASP A 196 -0.76 12.01 -15.69
C ASP A 196 0.06 12.11 -16.99
N ASP A 197 1.18 12.81 -16.92
CA ASP A 197 2.21 12.79 -17.97
C ASP A 197 3.48 12.13 -17.46
N VAL A 198 4.27 11.54 -18.39
CA VAL A 198 5.46 10.76 -18.05
C VAL A 198 6.50 11.58 -17.26
N GLU A 199 6.71 12.85 -17.60
CA GLU A 199 7.74 13.67 -16.99
C GLU A 199 7.35 14.10 -15.57
N GLN A 200 6.10 14.54 -15.40
CA GLN A 200 5.53 14.83 -14.08
C GLN A 200 5.48 13.59 -13.21
N ALA A 201 5.00 12.46 -13.74
CA ALA A 201 4.94 11.21 -13.00
C ALA A 201 6.33 10.75 -12.52
N GLU A 202 7.36 10.82 -13.38
CA GLU A 202 8.73 10.48 -12.99
C GLU A 202 9.24 11.37 -11.85
N ARG A 203 9.01 12.69 -11.93
CA ARG A 203 9.39 13.64 -10.86
C ARG A 203 8.65 13.33 -9.55
N GLU A 204 7.33 13.22 -9.60
CA GLU A 204 6.51 13.00 -8.39
C GLU A 204 6.79 11.65 -7.74
N CYS A 205 6.98 10.59 -8.52
CA CYS A 205 7.40 9.29 -7.98
C CYS A 205 8.78 9.37 -7.33
N THR A 206 9.74 10.06 -7.95
CA THR A 206 11.08 10.25 -7.37
C THR A 206 11.00 10.97 -6.02
N GLU A 207 10.24 12.08 -5.96
CA GLU A 207 10.02 12.84 -4.71
C GLU A 207 9.37 11.98 -3.62
N LEU A 208 8.37 11.15 -3.97
CA LEU A 208 7.70 10.28 -3.02
C LEU A 208 8.61 9.12 -2.56
N ILE A 209 9.42 8.55 -3.44
CA ILE A 209 10.41 7.52 -3.09
C ILE A 209 11.41 8.10 -2.10
N GLU A 210 12.02 9.24 -2.42
CA GLU A 210 13.03 9.90 -1.57
C GLU A 210 12.47 10.26 -0.19
N ARG A 211 11.19 10.65 -0.13
CA ARG A 211 10.54 11.05 1.12
C ARG A 211 10.10 9.88 1.98
N TRP A 212 9.54 8.82 1.39
CA TRP A 212 8.76 7.82 2.13
C TRP A 212 9.34 6.40 2.09
N HIS A 213 10.12 6.04 1.07
CA HIS A 213 10.65 4.69 0.99
C HIS A 213 11.67 4.43 2.11
N GLY A 214 11.41 3.44 2.95
CA GLY A 214 12.28 3.11 4.09
C GLY A 214 12.13 4.04 5.29
N HIS A 215 11.18 4.99 5.26
CA HIS A 215 10.85 5.80 6.43
C HIS A 215 10.05 4.94 7.43
N ASP A 216 10.60 4.73 8.62
CA ASP A 216 10.05 3.84 9.65
C ASP A 216 9.67 2.45 9.12
N ARG A 217 8.37 2.20 8.94
CA ARG A 217 7.80 0.93 8.46
C ARG A 217 7.15 1.07 7.09
N LEU A 218 7.40 2.18 6.40
CA LEU A 218 6.81 2.47 5.09
C LEU A 218 7.73 2.00 3.97
N ALA A 219 7.13 1.61 2.85
CA ALA A 219 7.86 1.39 1.61
C ALA A 219 7.08 1.91 0.41
N TYR A 220 7.79 2.54 -0.53
CA TYR A 220 7.22 2.92 -1.81
C TYR A 220 7.08 1.72 -2.76
N ALA A 221 6.01 1.71 -3.54
CA ALA A 221 5.80 0.83 -4.69
C ALA A 221 5.65 1.65 -5.99
N VAL A 222 6.37 1.29 -7.05
CA VAL A 222 6.09 1.77 -8.39
C VAL A 222 4.76 1.15 -8.84
N THR A 223 3.72 1.96 -8.93
CA THR A 223 2.34 1.51 -9.10
C THR A 223 1.83 1.81 -10.51
N VAL A 224 2.06 0.90 -11.45
CA VAL A 224 1.35 0.95 -12.74
C VAL A 224 -0.08 0.48 -12.48
N ARG A 225 -1.12 1.25 -12.85
CA ARG A 225 -2.51 0.82 -12.59
C ARG A 225 -2.73 -0.55 -13.21
N PHE A 226 -2.63 -0.62 -14.53
CA PHE A 226 -2.61 -1.82 -15.35
C PHE A 226 -2.14 -1.43 -16.77
N ALA A 227 -1.60 -2.36 -17.55
CA ALA A 227 -0.95 -2.03 -18.84
C ALA A 227 -1.82 -1.22 -19.83
N PRO A 228 -3.14 -1.44 -19.95
CA PRO A 228 -4.00 -0.62 -20.80
C PRO A 228 -3.91 0.88 -20.50
N THR A 229 -3.83 1.31 -19.24
CA THR A 229 -3.82 2.76 -18.94
C THR A 229 -2.44 3.40 -19.01
N SER A 230 -1.40 2.67 -19.41
CA SER A 230 -0.03 3.19 -19.52
C SER A 230 0.51 3.06 -20.93
N THR A 231 1.02 4.15 -21.47
CA THR A 231 1.79 4.14 -22.74
C THR A 231 3.09 3.32 -22.59
N PRO A 232 3.70 2.87 -23.71
CA PRO A 232 5.03 2.28 -23.68
C PRO A 232 6.07 3.16 -22.98
N GLU A 233 6.00 4.48 -23.17
CA GLU A 233 6.90 5.45 -22.54
C GLU A 233 6.74 5.47 -21.01
N GLN A 234 5.50 5.42 -20.52
CA GLN A 234 5.22 5.35 -19.08
C GLN A 234 5.65 4.01 -18.46
N LEU A 235 5.44 2.89 -19.16
CA LEU A 235 5.91 1.58 -18.70
C LEU A 235 7.45 1.52 -18.63
N ALA A 236 8.13 2.04 -19.65
CA ALA A 236 9.58 2.13 -19.65
C ALA A 236 10.09 3.06 -18.53
N MET A 237 9.37 4.15 -18.24
CA MET A 237 9.68 5.04 -17.11
C MET A 237 9.54 4.34 -15.77
N ALA A 238 8.46 3.60 -15.55
CA ALA A 238 8.25 2.80 -14.35
C ALA A 238 9.40 1.78 -14.14
N GLY A 239 9.82 1.09 -15.20
CA GLY A 239 10.98 0.18 -15.16
C GLY A 239 12.29 0.88 -14.78
N ARG A 240 12.52 2.10 -15.31
CA ARG A 240 13.68 2.92 -14.92
C ARG A 240 13.63 3.32 -13.45
N LEU A 241 12.46 3.65 -12.91
CA LEU A 241 12.30 3.96 -11.48
C LEU A 241 12.67 2.75 -10.61
N CYS A 242 12.15 1.55 -10.91
CA CYS A 242 12.51 0.33 -10.19
C CYS A 242 14.02 0.07 -10.23
N THR A 243 14.65 0.27 -11.40
CA THR A 243 16.10 0.07 -11.57
C THR A 243 16.94 1.10 -10.81
N ARG A 244 16.52 2.38 -10.80
CA ARG A 244 17.25 3.47 -10.15
C ARG A 244 17.12 3.50 -8.63
N HIS A 245 16.04 2.93 -8.11
CA HIS A 245 15.75 2.91 -6.67
C HIS A 245 15.66 1.46 -6.16
N PRO A 246 16.80 0.76 -5.95
CA PRO A 246 16.80 -0.60 -5.43
C PRO A 246 16.03 -0.73 -4.12
N GLY A 247 15.20 -1.77 -4.00
CA GLY A 247 14.44 -2.07 -2.79
C GLY A 247 13.00 -1.55 -2.78
N VAL A 248 12.63 -0.65 -3.71
CA VAL A 248 11.22 -0.31 -3.95
C VAL A 248 10.44 -1.56 -4.37
N TYR A 249 9.15 -1.55 -4.10
CA TYR A 249 8.23 -2.57 -4.60
C TYR A 249 7.73 -2.16 -5.99
N MET A 250 7.12 -3.12 -6.70
CA MET A 250 6.29 -2.85 -7.87
C MET A 250 4.92 -3.46 -7.60
N GLN A 251 3.84 -2.74 -7.93
CA GLN A 251 2.49 -3.31 -7.85
C GLN A 251 1.67 -2.95 -9.09
N THR A 252 0.87 -3.90 -9.59
CA THR A 252 -0.04 -3.71 -10.73
C THR A 252 -1.13 -4.78 -10.78
N HIS A 253 -2.12 -4.63 -11.67
CA HIS A 253 -3.12 -5.67 -11.95
C HIS A 253 -2.64 -6.57 -13.10
N LEU A 254 -3.03 -7.84 -13.06
CA LEU A 254 -2.68 -8.82 -14.07
C LEU A 254 -3.83 -9.81 -14.31
N ALA A 255 -4.27 -9.88 -15.55
CA ALA A 255 -5.17 -10.92 -16.06
C ALA A 255 -6.40 -11.17 -15.15
N GLU A 256 -7.09 -10.09 -14.78
CA GLU A 256 -8.29 -10.16 -13.94
C GLU A 256 -9.51 -10.59 -14.77
N ASN A 257 -9.67 -10.00 -15.96
CA ASN A 257 -10.82 -10.21 -16.83
C ASN A 257 -10.40 -10.64 -18.25
N ARG A 258 -11.18 -11.52 -18.90
CA ARG A 258 -10.87 -11.98 -20.27
C ARG A 258 -10.90 -10.85 -21.31
N ALA A 259 -11.82 -9.91 -21.20
CA ALA A 259 -11.90 -8.75 -22.09
C ALA A 259 -10.70 -7.82 -21.89
N GLU A 260 -10.25 -7.65 -20.64
CA GLU A 260 -9.01 -6.93 -20.31
C GLU A 260 -7.78 -7.61 -20.96
N VAL A 261 -7.65 -8.94 -20.85
CA VAL A 261 -6.55 -9.69 -21.48
C VAL A 261 -6.54 -9.51 -23.01
N GLU A 262 -7.70 -9.55 -23.67
CA GLU A 262 -7.79 -9.32 -25.11
C GLU A 262 -7.46 -7.86 -25.48
N TRP A 263 -7.86 -6.91 -24.65
CA TRP A 263 -7.53 -5.51 -24.86
C TRP A 263 -6.01 -5.27 -24.77
N VAL A 264 -5.34 -5.87 -23.78
CA VAL A 264 -3.87 -5.84 -23.67
C VAL A 264 -3.22 -6.45 -24.92
N ARG A 265 -3.72 -7.59 -25.41
CA ARG A 265 -3.20 -8.21 -26.64
C ARG A 265 -3.31 -7.29 -27.86
N THR A 266 -4.36 -6.48 -27.92
CA THR A 266 -4.57 -5.49 -28.99
C THR A 266 -3.62 -4.30 -28.85
N LEU A 267 -3.40 -3.81 -27.62
CA LEU A 267 -2.57 -2.65 -27.32
C LEU A 267 -1.06 -2.93 -27.39
N PHE A 268 -0.65 -4.17 -27.11
CA PHE A 268 0.73 -4.62 -27.05
C PHE A 268 0.93 -5.90 -27.88
N PRO A 269 0.71 -5.85 -29.21
CA PRO A 269 0.74 -7.03 -30.09
C PRO A 269 2.12 -7.69 -30.17
N GLU A 270 3.17 -6.98 -29.78
CA GLU A 270 4.54 -7.48 -29.71
C GLU A 270 4.81 -8.36 -28.49
N ALA A 271 4.01 -8.24 -27.42
CA ALA A 271 4.17 -9.01 -26.19
C ALA A 271 3.55 -10.41 -26.33
N ARG A 272 4.24 -11.45 -25.82
CA ARG A 272 3.73 -12.84 -25.91
C ARG A 272 2.56 -13.13 -24.97
N SER A 273 2.38 -12.32 -23.92
CA SER A 273 1.32 -12.43 -22.92
C SER A 273 1.17 -11.11 -22.18
N TYR A 274 0.13 -10.98 -21.37
CA TYR A 274 -0.05 -9.81 -20.50
C TYR A 274 1.15 -9.63 -19.55
N LEU A 275 1.59 -10.71 -18.88
CA LEU A 275 2.77 -10.66 -18.01
C LEU A 275 4.04 -10.23 -18.75
N ASP A 276 4.18 -10.60 -20.03
CA ASP A 276 5.34 -10.23 -20.86
C ASP A 276 5.42 -8.71 -21.13
N VAL A 277 4.27 -8.00 -21.14
CA VAL A 277 4.26 -6.53 -21.23
C VAL A 277 5.06 -5.93 -20.08
N TYR A 278 4.85 -6.42 -18.86
CA TYR A 278 5.58 -5.97 -17.68
C TYR A 278 7.03 -6.47 -17.68
N ALA A 279 7.27 -7.71 -18.13
CA ALA A 279 8.60 -8.32 -18.11
C ALA A 279 9.59 -7.56 -19.01
N ARG A 280 9.14 -7.18 -20.20
CA ARG A 280 9.92 -6.40 -21.18
C ARG A 280 10.28 -5.01 -20.69
N ASN A 281 9.53 -4.49 -19.72
CA ASN A 281 9.76 -3.18 -19.12
C ASN A 281 10.48 -3.27 -17.76
N HIS A 282 11.09 -4.43 -17.43
CA HIS A 282 11.82 -4.63 -16.17
C HIS A 282 10.95 -4.40 -14.92
N LEU A 283 9.65 -4.71 -15.01
CA LEU A 283 8.70 -4.63 -13.91
C LEU A 283 8.47 -6.00 -13.26
N LEU A 284 9.37 -6.97 -13.46
CA LEU A 284 9.28 -8.30 -12.84
C LEU A 284 10.53 -8.55 -11.99
N ASP A 285 10.31 -8.66 -10.68
CA ASP A 285 11.32 -9.00 -9.69
C ASP A 285 10.69 -9.69 -8.46
N GLU A 286 11.51 -9.94 -7.42
CA GLU A 286 11.07 -10.56 -6.17
C GLU A 286 10.12 -9.69 -5.32
N ARG A 287 9.99 -8.40 -5.64
CA ARG A 287 9.14 -7.41 -4.93
C ARG A 287 7.96 -6.95 -5.77
N SER A 288 7.69 -7.65 -6.87
CA SER A 288 6.62 -7.38 -7.80
C SER A 288 5.34 -8.09 -7.35
N VAL A 289 4.29 -7.31 -7.09
CA VAL A 289 2.97 -7.80 -6.66
C VAL A 289 1.98 -7.63 -7.82
N PHE A 290 1.49 -8.75 -8.34
CA PHE A 290 0.49 -8.79 -9.40
C PHE A 290 -0.86 -9.18 -8.81
N ALA A 291 -1.82 -8.27 -8.84
CA ALA A 291 -3.17 -8.54 -8.36
C ALA A 291 -3.95 -9.43 -9.35
N HIS A 292 -4.86 -10.23 -8.79
CA HIS A 292 -5.79 -11.15 -9.49
C HIS A 292 -5.16 -12.41 -10.05
N GLY A 293 -4.47 -12.35 -11.20
CA GLY A 293 -3.86 -13.53 -11.83
C GLY A 293 -4.85 -14.66 -12.15
N ILE A 294 -6.06 -14.33 -12.58
CA ILE A 294 -7.14 -15.31 -12.82
C ILE A 294 -6.97 -15.99 -14.18
N TRP A 295 -6.55 -15.24 -15.20
CA TRP A 295 -6.45 -15.69 -16.59
C TRP A 295 -5.00 -15.64 -17.13
N LEU A 296 -4.06 -16.25 -16.39
CA LEU A 296 -2.61 -16.27 -16.70
C LEU A 296 -2.25 -17.07 -17.96
#